data_AF-A0A7W1NMB0-F1
#
_entry.id   AF-A0A7W1NMB0-F1
#
_cell.length_a   1.000
_cell.length_b   1.000
_cell.length_c   1.000
_cell.angle_alpha   90.00
_cell.angle_beta   90.00
_cell.angle_gamma   90.00
#
_symmetry.space_group_name_H-M   'P 1'
#
loop_
_entity.id
_entity.type
_entity.pdbx_description
1 polymer ?
#
loop_
_entity_poly.entity_id
_entity_poly.type
_entity_poly.pdbx_seq_one_letter_code
_entity_poly.pdbx_strand_id
1 'polypeptide(L)'
;MSKKKPATAVIIKDLAYYMALLYPILLTPITEGDHTQWYAEIPVLGGMMVDGATVEEAIAELEYVKGEFMAWMLEDGDAIAEAAEFP
;
A
#
# COMPACT_ATOMS: atom_id res chain seq x y z
N MET A 1 8.87 30.06 37.87
CA MET A 1 8.39 28.71 37.53
C MET A 1 8.00 28.70 36.06
N SER A 2 8.93 28.37 35.15
CA SER A 2 8.59 28.26 33.72
C SER A 2 7.96 26.90 33.46
N LYS A 3 6.66 26.88 33.16
CA LYS A 3 5.97 25.67 32.69
C LYS A 3 6.53 25.34 31.30
N LYS A 4 7.34 24.28 31.22
CA LYS A 4 7.78 23.70 29.95
C LYS A 4 6.53 23.19 29.24
N LYS A 5 6.18 23.75 28.08
CA LYS A 5 5.13 23.18 27.20
C LYS A 5 5.50 21.72 26.92
N PRO A 6 4.57 20.75 27.01
CA PRO A 6 4.87 19.39 26.60
C PRO A 6 5.25 19.41 25.11
N ALA A 7 6.37 18.77 24.77
CA ALA A 7 6.75 18.58 23.39
C ALA A 7 5.67 17.71 22.73
N THR A 8 4.99 18.26 21.73
CA THR A 8 4.12 17.46 20.85
C THR A 8 4.99 16.37 20.22
N ALA A 9 4.63 15.11 20.42
CA ALA A 9 5.30 14.01 19.74
C ALA A 9 5.16 14.22 18.23
N VAL A 10 6.29 14.33 17.53
CA VAL A 10 6.30 14.31 16.07
C VAL A 10 6.11 12.86 15.66
N ILE A 11 4.95 12.54 15.09
CA ILE A 11 4.72 11.23 14.48
C ILE A 11 5.48 11.26 13.14
N ILE A 12 6.57 10.50 13.06
CA ILE A 12 7.29 10.29 11.79
C ILE A 12 6.52 9.21 11.04
N LYS A 13 6.03 9.55 9.83
CA LYS A 13 5.37 8.60 8.94
C LYS A 13 6.42 7.95 8.06
N ASP A 14 7.00 6.86 8.53
CA ASP A 14 8.02 6.09 7.83
C ASP A 14 7.43 4.89 7.07
N LEU A 15 8.27 4.14 6.37
CA LEU A 15 7.83 2.96 5.62
C LEU A 15 7.07 1.95 6.49
N ALA A 16 7.55 1.73 7.72
CA ALA A 16 6.92 0.80 8.64
C ALA A 16 5.50 1.26 9.05
N TYR A 17 5.31 2.56 9.26
CA TYR A 17 4.00 3.15 9.49
C TYR A 17 3.07 2.88 8.30
N TYR A 18 3.48 3.19 7.07
CA TYR A 18 2.63 3.01 5.89
C TYR A 18 2.35 1.54 5.59
N MET A 19 3.33 0.64 5.74
CA MET A 19 3.17 -0.80 5.51
C MET A 19 2.21 -1.46 6.51
N ALA A 20 2.03 -0.87 7.70
CA ALA A 20 1.10 -1.37 8.72
C ALA A 20 -0.35 -0.93 8.48
N LEU A 21 -0.61 0.00 7.54
CA LEU A 21 -1.97 0.42 7.21
C LEU A 21 -2.70 -0.66 6.40
N LEU A 22 -4.00 -0.81 6.69
CA LEU A 22 -4.87 -1.74 5.99
C LEU A 22 -5.44 -1.07 4.74
N TYR A 23 -4.80 -1.34 3.60
CA TYR A 23 -5.28 -0.85 2.32
C TYR A 23 -6.30 -1.81 1.70
N PRO A 24 -7.37 -1.30 1.07
CA PRO A 24 -8.26 -2.13 0.28
C PRO A 24 -7.50 -2.66 -0.95
N ILE A 25 -7.60 -3.97 -1.17
CA ILE A 25 -7.06 -4.64 -2.36
C ILE A 25 -8.23 -4.97 -3.28
N LEU A 26 -8.13 -4.60 -4.55
CA LEU A 26 -9.04 -5.06 -5.58
C LEU A 26 -8.40 -6.25 -6.29
N LEU A 27 -9.12 -7.38 -6.34
CA LEU A 27 -8.74 -8.58 -7.09
C LEU A 27 -9.67 -8.76 -8.27
N THR A 28 -9.09 -8.83 -9.47
CA THR A 28 -9.83 -9.02 -10.71
C THR A 28 -9.33 -10.28 -11.42
N PRO A 29 -10.16 -11.33 -11.57
CA PRO A 29 -9.80 -12.46 -12.41
C PRO A 29 -9.93 -12.07 -13.88
N ILE A 30 -8.93 -12.45 -14.68
CA ILE A 30 -8.96 -12.38 -16.14
C ILE A 30 -8.81 -13.80 -16.66
N THR A 31 -9.82 -14.28 -17.39
CA THR A 31 -9.85 -15.62 -17.95
C THR A 31 -9.68 -15.55 -19.47
N GLU A 32 -8.69 -16.26 -20.00
CA GLU A 32 -8.46 -16.45 -21.42
C GLU A 32 -8.38 -17.95 -21.73
N GLY A 33 -9.41 -18.47 -22.41
CA GLY A 33 -9.54 -19.90 -22.64
C GLY A 33 -9.67 -20.68 -21.32
N ASP A 34 -8.78 -21.65 -21.11
CA ASP A 34 -8.73 -22.48 -19.90
C ASP A 34 -7.78 -21.90 -18.81
N HIS A 35 -7.19 -20.73 -19.06
CA HIS A 35 -6.27 -20.09 -18.13
C HIS A 35 -6.94 -18.92 -17.42
N THR A 36 -6.79 -18.85 -16.09
CA THR A 36 -7.19 -17.68 -15.29
C THR A 36 -5.96 -17.09 -14.63
N GLN A 37 -5.82 -15.77 -14.77
CA GLN A 37 -4.82 -14.96 -14.09
C GLN A 37 -5.55 -13.99 -13.16
N TRP A 38 -4.96 -13.70 -12.01
CA TRP A 38 -5.49 -12.76 -11.03
C TRP A 38 -4.67 -11.49 -11.06
N TYR A 39 -5.33 -10.36 -11.27
CA TYR A 39 -4.74 -9.05 -11.10
C TYR A 39 -5.09 -8.50 -9.73
N ALA A 40 -4.09 -7.98 -9.02
CA ALA A 40 -4.26 -7.35 -7.72
C ALA A 40 -3.74 -5.91 -7.78
N GLU A 41 -4.53 -4.97 -7.23
CA GLU A 41 -4.14 -3.57 -7.11
C GLU A 41 -4.59 -2.97 -5.78
N ILE A 42 -3.94 -1.86 -5.38
CA ILE A 42 -4.39 -1.00 -4.28
C ILE A 42 -4.83 0.32 -4.90
N PRO A 43 -6.13 0.52 -5.16
CA PRO A 43 -6.61 1.67 -5.94
C PRO A 43 -6.20 3.03 -5.37
N VAL A 44 -6.11 3.13 -4.04
CA VAL A 44 -5.79 4.38 -3.33
C VAL A 44 -4.31 4.77 -3.41
N LEU A 45 -3.42 3.83 -3.73
CA LEU A 45 -1.99 4.10 -3.87
C LEU A 45 -1.61 4.49 -5.30
N GLY A 46 -2.52 4.28 -6.27
CA GLY A 46 -2.37 4.69 -7.66
C GLY A 46 -1.31 3.89 -8.43
N GLY A 47 -1.72 3.30 -9.56
CA GLY A 47 -0.77 2.82 -10.58
C GLY A 47 0.02 1.55 -10.26
N MET A 48 -0.25 0.90 -9.13
CA MET A 48 0.35 -0.40 -8.81
C MET A 48 -0.65 -1.52 -9.09
N MET A 49 -0.34 -2.31 -10.11
CA MET A 49 -1.07 -3.52 -10.47
C MET A 49 -0.06 -4.64 -10.69
N VAL A 50 -0.28 -5.75 -10.02
CA VAL A 50 0.51 -6.98 -10.17
C VAL A 50 -0.41 -8.11 -10.60
N ASP A 51 0.18 -9.20 -11.07
CA ASP A 51 -0.54 -10.39 -11.48
C ASP A 51 -0.02 -11.65 -10.78
N GLY A 52 -0.84 -12.70 -10.73
CA GLY A 52 -0.48 -14.02 -10.22
C GLY A 52 -1.37 -15.10 -10.83
N ALA A 53 -0.90 -16.35 -10.86
CA ALA A 53 -1.72 -17.46 -11.35
C ALA A 53 -2.81 -17.85 -10.33
N THR A 54 -2.61 -17.49 -9.07
CA THR A 54 -3.58 -17.65 -7.98
C THR A 54 -3.81 -16.32 -7.26
N VAL A 55 -4.88 -16.28 -6.44
CA VAL A 55 -5.16 -15.13 -5.58
C VAL A 55 -4.01 -14.91 -4.59
N GLU A 56 -3.48 -15.98 -4.01
CA GLU A 56 -2.41 -15.94 -3.02
C GLU A 56 -1.11 -15.40 -3.62
N GLU A 57 -0.78 -15.82 -4.85
CA GLU A 57 0.40 -15.32 -5.57
C GLU A 57 0.25 -13.82 -5.88
N ALA A 58 -0.91 -13.40 -6.39
CA ALA A 58 -1.14 -12.00 -6.71
C ALA A 58 -1.09 -11.10 -5.47
N ILE A 59 -1.62 -11.54 -4.32
CA ILE A 59 -1.52 -10.81 -3.05
C ILE A 59 -0.08 -10.76 -2.54
N ALA A 60 0.65 -11.87 -2.61
CA ALA A 60 2.04 -11.93 -2.13
C ALA A 60 2.93 -10.97 -2.93
N GLU A 61 2.78 -10.96 -4.26
CA GLU A 61 3.50 -10.03 -5.14
C GLU A 61 3.08 -8.57 -4.86
N LEU A 62 1.79 -8.32 -4.63
CA LEU A 62 1.28 -6.99 -4.35
C LEU A 62 1.90 -6.42 -3.07
N GLU A 63 2.00 -7.24 -2.02
CA GLU A 63 2.63 -6.84 -0.75
C GLU A 63 4.12 -6.52 -0.91
N TYR A 64 4.83 -7.27 -1.75
CA TYR A 64 6.23 -7.01 -2.07
C TYR A 64 6.39 -5.68 -2.82
N VAL A 65 5.69 -5.52 -3.94
CA VAL A 65 5.77 -4.30 -4.78
C VAL A 65 5.28 -3.07 -4.01
N LYS A 66 4.29 -3.21 -3.12
CA LYS A 66 3.82 -2.14 -2.23
C LYS A 66 4.96 -1.57 -1.38
N GLY A 67 5.81 -2.44 -0.83
CA GLY A 67 6.96 -2.02 -0.03
C GLY A 67 7.96 -1.20 -0.83
N GLU A 68 8.34 -1.70 -2.01
CA GLU A 68 9.27 -1.00 -2.91
C GLU A 68 8.70 0.36 -3.37
N PHE A 69 7.42 0.38 -3.74
CA PHE A 69 6.74 1.61 -4.18
C PHE A 69 6.67 2.67 -3.08
N MET A 70 6.27 2.30 -1.86
CA MET A 70 6.21 3.23 -0.74
C MET A 70 7.61 3.71 -0.32
N ALA A 71 8.62 2.84 -0.38
CA ALA A 71 10.00 3.24 -0.11
C ALA A 71 10.44 4.32 -1.11
N TRP A 72 10.18 4.09 -2.40
CA TRP A 72 10.50 5.06 -3.45
C TRP A 72 9.77 6.39 -3.29
N MET A 73 8.46 6.37 -3.00
CA MET A 73 7.69 7.60 -2.73
C MET A 73 8.24 8.39 -1.54
N LEU A 74 8.62 7.70 -0.46
CA LEU A 74 9.23 8.35 0.71
C LEU A 74 10.58 8.98 0.39
N GLU A 75 11.39 8.33 -0.44
CA GLU A 75 12.70 8.84 -0.88
C GLU A 75 12.57 10.10 -1.73
N ASP A 76 11.59 10.14 -2.66
CA ASP A 76 11.31 11.33 -3.49
C ASP A 76 10.54 12.43 -2.73
N GLY A 77 10.08 12.14 -1.51
CA GLY A 77 9.31 13.08 -0.69
C GLY A 77 7.86 13.24 -1.14
N ASP A 78 7.34 12.26 -1.88
CA ASP A 78 5.97 12.21 -2.35
C ASP A 78 4.99 11.87 -1.22
N ALA A 79 3.77 12.38 -1.34
CA ALA A 79 2.71 12.07 -0.39
C ALA A 79 2.13 10.68 -0.67
N ILE A 80 2.19 9.81 0.34
CA ILE A 80 1.54 8.49 0.31
C ILE A 80 0.14 8.63 0.89
N ALA A 81 -0.87 8.12 0.17
CA ALA A 81 -2.23 8.09 0.66
C ALA A 81 -2.32 7.20 1.92
N GLU A 82 -2.79 7.76 3.02
CA GLU A 82 -3.20 6.98 4.19
C GLU A 82 -4.57 6.42 3.88
N ALA A 83 -4.71 5.09 3.92
CA ALA A 83 -5.89 4.33 3.48
C ALA A 83 -7.20 5.12 3.65
N ALA A 84 -7.95 5.27 2.56
CA ALA A 84 -9.23 5.96 2.60
C ALA A 84 -10.11 5.35 3.70
N GLU A 85 -10.77 6.20 4.49
CA GLU A 85 -12.00 5.81 5.17
C GLU A 85 -12.93 5.26 4.08
N PHE A 86 -12.99 3.94 3.94
CA PHE A 86 -13.97 3.31 3.05
C PHE A 86 -15.33 3.64 3.66
N PRO A 87 -16.22 4.37 2.97
CA PRO A 87 -17.53 4.72 3.51
C PRO A 87 -18.39 3.50 3.82
#